data_AF-A0A4V1IUS0-F1
#
_entry.id   AF-A0A4V1IUS0-F1
#
_cell.length_a   1.000
_cell.length_b   1.000
_cell.length_c   1.000
_cell.angle_alpha   90.00
_cell.angle_beta   90.00
_cell.angle_gamma   90.00
#
_symmetry.space_group_name_H-M   'P 1'
#
loop_
_entity.id
_entity.type
_entity.pdbx_description
1 polymer ?
#
loop_
_entity_poly.entity_id
_entity_poly.type
_entity_poly.pdbx_seq_one_letter_code
_entity_poly.pdbx_strand_id
1 'polypeptide(L)'
;LEPVVYYVKVLGHVARIVGQQTGTVWPNNFGTAQTGYSNFVAGFRNGAWKKLTIAEVGSLVFAGITVGGFFWVGEMIGRRSVVGYDVPGAHNHFGAH
;
A
#
# COMPACT_ATOMS: atom_id res chain seq x y z
N LEU A 1 13.22 28.14 13.90
CA LEU A 1 13.30 26.90 13.11
C LEU A 1 13.78 25.68 13.94
N GLU A 2 14.53 25.88 15.01
CA GLU A 2 14.99 24.80 15.93
C GLU A 2 13.91 23.88 16.53
N PRO A 3 12.72 24.35 16.98
CA PRO A 3 11.73 23.46 17.59
C PRO A 3 11.17 22.43 16.60
N VAL A 4 10.98 22.81 15.33
CA VAL A 4 10.47 21.89 14.29
C VAL A 4 11.48 20.77 14.03
N VAL A 5 12.78 21.11 13.96
CA VAL A 5 13.85 20.12 13.77
C VAL A 5 13.92 19.15 14.94
N TYR A 6 13.73 19.63 16.17
CA TYR A 6 13.68 18.77 17.36
C TYR A 6 12.52 17.78 17.31
N TYR A 7 11.29 18.25 17.04
CA TYR A 7 10.12 17.37 16.95
C TYR A 7 10.24 16.33 15.83
N VAL A 8 10.76 16.72 14.67
CA VAL A 8 10.99 15.79 13.55
C VAL A 8 12.01 14.70 13.92
N LYS A 9 13.09 15.04 14.63
CA LYS A 9 14.08 14.06 15.10
C LYS A 9 13.51 13.08 16.11
N VAL A 10 12.74 13.58 17.09
CA VAL A 10 12.05 12.74 18.08
C VAL A 10 11.09 11.78 17.38
N LEU A 11 10.28 12.28 16.45
CA LEU A 11 9.37 11.44 15.67
C LEU A 11 10.09 10.38 14.85
N GLY A 12 11.22 10.73 14.22
CA GLY A 12 12.04 9.77 13.48
C GLY A 12 12.61 8.65 14.37
N HIS A 13 13.04 8.99 15.59
CA HIS A 13 13.52 7.99 16.56
C HIS A 13 12.39 7.06 17.03
N VAL A 14 11.21 7.61 17.32
CA VAL A 14 10.03 6.82 17.71
C VAL A 14 9.61 5.89 16.57
N ALA A 15 9.53 6.41 15.34
CA ALA A 15 9.18 5.61 14.15
C ALA A 15 10.18 4.48 13.91
N ARG A 16 11.49 4.73 14.11
CA ARG A 16 12.53 3.70 13.98
C ARG A 16 12.36 2.59 15.02
N ILE A 17 12.13 2.94 16.28
CA ILE A 17 11.96 1.97 17.37
C ILE A 17 10.73 1.09 17.10
N VAL A 18 9.61 1.71 16.74
CA VAL A 18 8.37 0.99 16.41
C VAL A 18 8.56 0.10 15.18
N GLY A 19 9.22 0.62 14.14
CA GLY A 19 9.54 -0.13 12.93
C GLY A 19 10.47 -1.33 13.17
N GLN A 20 11.47 -1.20 14.05
CA GLN A 20 12.38 -2.30 14.41
C GLN A 20 11.69 -3.36 15.28
N GLN A 21 10.78 -2.97 16.17
CA GLN A 21 10.04 -3.88 17.05
C GLN A 21 8.94 -4.66 16.32
N THR A 22 8.35 -4.09 15.27
CA THR A 22 7.26 -4.74 14.52
C THR A 22 7.77 -5.89 13.63
N GLY A 23 9.10 -6.02 13.48
CA GLY A 23 9.70 -7.08 12.67
C GLY A 23 9.49 -6.84 11.17
N THR A 24 10.38 -7.39 10.36
CA THR A 24 10.35 -7.33 8.91
C THR A 24 8.95 -7.52 8.33
N VAL A 25 8.54 -6.58 7.46
CA VAL A 25 7.30 -6.63 6.65
C VAL A 25 7.22 -7.86 5.73
N TRP A 26 8.29 -8.65 5.67
CA TRP A 26 8.32 -9.94 5.01
C TRP A 26 7.62 -10.95 5.92
N PRO A 27 6.49 -11.53 5.49
CA PRO A 27 5.79 -12.50 6.29
C PRO A 27 6.73 -13.70 6.49
N ASN A 28 7.21 -13.88 7.72
CA ASN A 28 7.97 -15.08 8.10
C ASN A 28 7.13 -16.37 7.95
N ASN A 29 5.84 -16.26 7.62
CA ASN A 29 4.89 -17.36 7.44
C ASN A 29 4.17 -17.30 6.09
N PHE A 30 4.85 -17.60 4.99
CA PHE A 30 4.22 -17.86 3.69
C PHE A 30 3.09 -18.91 3.78
N GLY A 31 3.21 -19.89 4.68
CA GLY A 31 2.17 -20.91 4.92
C GLY A 31 0.84 -20.33 5.41
N THR A 32 0.85 -19.25 6.20
CA THR A 32 -0.38 -18.58 6.65
C THR A 32 -1.09 -17.89 5.49
N ALA A 33 -0.34 -17.24 4.59
CA ALA A 33 -0.90 -16.61 3.39
C ALA A 33 -1.51 -17.66 2.44
N GLN A 34 -0.82 -18.78 2.22
CA GLN A 34 -1.31 -19.88 1.39
C GLN A 34 -2.59 -20.50 1.95
N THR A 35 -2.65 -20.70 3.27
CA THR A 35 -3.84 -21.22 3.95
C THR A 35 -5.01 -20.22 3.90
N GLY A 36 -4.73 -18.93 4.06
CA GLY A 36 -5.74 -17.88 3.91
C GLY A 36 -6.34 -17.85 2.50
N TYR A 37 -5.50 -17.98 1.47
CA TYR A 37 -5.94 -18.02 0.08
C TYR A 37 -6.78 -19.27 -0.23
N SER A 38 -6.36 -20.45 0.20
CA SER A 38 -7.13 -21.69 -0.03
C SER A 38 -8.50 -21.64 0.64
N ASN A 39 -8.58 -21.12 1.87
CA ASN A 39 -9.84 -20.92 2.59
C ASN A 39 -10.74 -19.89 1.91
N PHE A 40 -10.18 -18.79 1.41
CA PHE A 40 -10.93 -17.78 0.66
C PHE A 40 -11.56 -18.38 -0.60
N VAL A 41 -10.77 -19.11 -1.41
CA VAL A 41 -11.26 -19.76 -2.63
C VAL A 41 -12.33 -20.81 -2.32
N ALA A 42 -12.13 -21.62 -1.29
CA ALA A 42 -13.12 -22.60 -0.85
C ALA A 42 -14.43 -21.92 -0.39
N GLY A 43 -14.33 -20.87 0.42
CA GLY A 43 -15.48 -20.07 0.85
C GLY A 43 -16.22 -19.42 -0.31
N PHE A 44 -15.48 -18.89 -1.29
CA PHE A 44 -16.05 -18.29 -2.49
C PHE A 44 -16.83 -19.32 -3.33
N ARG A 45 -16.25 -20.50 -3.57
CA ARG A 45 -16.91 -21.61 -4.30
C ARG A 45 -18.16 -22.11 -3.59
N ASN A 46 -18.14 -22.13 -2.25
CA ASN A 46 -19.27 -22.56 -1.42
C ASN A 46 -20.35 -21.47 -1.24
N GLY A 47 -20.21 -20.31 -1.87
CA GLY A 47 -21.22 -19.25 -1.81
C GLY A 47 -21.19 -18.39 -0.55
N ALA A 48 -20.09 -18.39 0.22
CA ALA A 48 -19.95 -17.59 1.44
C ALA A 48 -20.11 -16.08 1.19
N TRP A 49 -19.85 -15.62 -0.03
CA TRP A 49 -20.05 -14.23 -0.46
C TRP A 49 -21.52 -13.76 -0.32
N LYS A 50 -22.49 -14.69 -0.31
CA LYS A 50 -23.91 -14.37 -0.12
C LYS A 50 -24.29 -14.08 1.33
N LYS A 51 -23.42 -14.42 2.29
CA LYS A 51 -23.66 -14.28 3.73
C LYS A 51 -22.88 -13.11 4.35
N LEU A 52 -22.14 -12.35 3.54
CA LEU A 52 -21.32 -11.25 4.02
C LEU A 52 -22.20 -10.08 4.47
N THR A 53 -21.84 -9.52 5.61
CA THR A 53 -22.39 -8.27 6.11
C THR A 53 -21.77 -7.07 5.39
N ILE A 54 -22.46 -5.93 5.39
CA ILE A 54 -21.97 -4.68 4.75
C ILE A 54 -20.64 -4.24 5.38
N ALA A 55 -20.47 -4.46 6.69
CA ALA A 55 -19.23 -4.15 7.39
C ALA A 55 -18.04 -4.99 6.89
N GLU A 56 -18.26 -6.29 6.64
CA GLU A 56 -17.24 -7.20 6.09
C GLU A 56 -16.89 -6.89 4.64
N VAL A 57 -17.88 -6.48 3.83
CA VAL A 57 -17.62 -6.01 2.48
C VAL A 57 -16.80 -4.72 2.50
N GLY A 58 -17.15 -3.79 3.40
CA GLY A 58 -16.39 -2.56 3.59
C GLY A 58 -14.93 -2.82 3.93
N SER A 59 -14.67 -3.71 4.90
CA SER A 59 -13.29 -4.04 5.29
C SER A 59 -12.51 -4.71 4.15
N LEU A 60 -13.14 -5.60 3.37
CA LEU A 60 -12.53 -6.22 2.19
C LEU A 60 -12.16 -5.18 1.13
N VAL A 61 -13.03 -4.20 0.87
CA VAL A 61 -12.77 -3.12 -0.08
C VAL A 61 -11.59 -2.26 0.38
N PHE A 62 -11.55 -1.86 1.66
CA PHE A 62 -10.41 -1.10 2.19
C PHE A 62 -9.10 -1.89 2.12
N ALA A 63 -9.12 -3.20 2.39
CA ALA A 63 -7.96 -4.05 2.20
C ALA A 63 -7.52 -4.09 0.72
N GLY A 64 -8.46 -4.21 -0.21
CA GLY A 64 -8.19 -4.16 -1.65
C GLY A 64 -7.58 -2.84 -2.11
N ILE A 65 -8.12 -1.71 -1.64
CA ILE A 65 -7.57 -0.37 -1.91
C ILE A 65 -6.16 -0.24 -1.35
N THR A 66 -5.90 -0.77 -0.16
CA THR A 66 -4.58 -0.73 0.47
C THR A 66 -3.55 -1.49 -0.38
N VAL A 67 -3.87 -2.72 -0.80
CA VAL A 67 -2.99 -3.53 -1.66
C VAL A 67 -2.76 -2.85 -3.02
N GLY A 68 -3.82 -2.32 -3.65
CA GLY A 68 -3.70 -1.56 -4.90
C GLY A 68 -2.88 -0.29 -4.75
N GLY A 69 -3.00 0.40 -3.61
CA GLY A 69 -2.21 1.57 -3.27
C GLY A 69 -0.72 1.25 -3.17
N PHE A 70 -0.35 0.14 -2.53
CA PHE A 70 1.04 -0.31 -2.51
C PHE A 70 1.57 -0.63 -3.91
N PHE A 71 0.75 -1.24 -4.77
CA PHE A 71 1.13 -1.48 -6.17
C PHE A 71 1.41 -0.16 -6.92
N TRP A 72 0.53 0.84 -6.80
CA TRP A 72 0.73 2.17 -7.41
C TRP A 72 1.96 2.90 -6.88
N VAL A 73 2.20 2.86 -5.58
CA VAL A 73 3.42 3.42 -4.98
C VAL A 73 4.66 2.69 -5.52
N GLY A 74 4.61 1.36 -5.63
CA GLY A 74 5.66 0.57 -6.27
C GLY A 74 5.90 0.96 -7.73
N GLU A 75 4.83 1.23 -8.48
CA GLU A 75 4.90 1.70 -9.87
C GLU A 75 5.52 3.10 -9.97
N MET A 76 5.19 4.01 -9.05
CA MET A 76 5.83 5.34 -8.97
C MET A 76 7.33 5.22 -8.68
N ILE A 77 7.74 4.33 -7.77
CA ILE A 77 9.16 4.05 -7.48
C ILE A 77 9.84 3.45 -8.71
N GLY A 78 9.21 2.47 -9.37
CA GLY A 78 9.74 1.81 -10.57
C GLY A 78 9.92 2.77 -11.75
N ARG A 79 8.98 3.71 -11.93
CA ARG A 79 9.07 4.78 -12.94
C ARG A 79 9.93 5.96 -12.52
N ARG A 80 10.35 6.03 -11.25
CA ARG A 80 11.02 7.19 -10.63
C ARG A 80 10.25 8.51 -10.83
N SER A 81 8.92 8.44 -10.94
CA SER A 81 8.07 9.60 -11.14
C SER A 81 6.81 9.46 -10.29
N VAL A 82 6.49 10.53 -9.56
CA VAL A 82 5.29 10.63 -8.71
C VAL A 82 4.07 11.02 -9.54
N VAL A 83 4.26 11.67 -10.70
CA VAL A 83 3.19 12.13 -11.60
C VAL A 83 3.63 11.98 -13.05
N GLY A 84 2.97 11.10 -13.80
CA GLY A 84 3.20 10.92 -15.24
C GLY A 84 4.57 10.31 -15.60
N TYR A 85 4.77 9.96 -16.88
CA TYR A 85 6.10 9.64 -17.39
C TYR A 85 6.84 10.95 -17.67
N ASP A 86 8.08 11.07 -17.20
CA ASP A 86 8.98 12.12 -17.65
C ASP A 86 9.38 11.78 -19.10
N VAL A 87 8.60 12.29 -20.05
CA VAL A 87 8.86 12.15 -21.48
C VAL A 87 9.72 13.36 -21.89
N PRO A 88 11.00 13.17 -22.23
CA PRO A 88 11.83 14.25 -22.74
C PRO A 88 11.19 14.79 -24.03
N GLY A 89 10.62 16.00 -23.97
CA GLY A 89 9.98 16.66 -25.11
C GLY A 89 8.50 17.04 -24.95
N ALA A 90 7.80 16.59 -23.89
CA ALA A 90 6.39 16.92 -23.69
C ALA A 90 6.12 18.38 -23.25
N HIS A 91 7.16 19.15 -22.88
CA HIS A 91 7.04 20.53 -22.41
C HIS A 91 6.92 21.58 -23.55
N ASN A 92 7.06 21.22 -24.82
CA ASN A 92 7.20 22.20 -25.91
C ASN A 92 5.92 22.47 -26.74
N HIS A 93 4.75 21.96 -26.33
CA HIS A 93 3.52 22.04 -27.14
C HIS A 93 2.40 22.96 -26.58
N PHE A 94 2.69 23.85 -25.62
CA PHE A 94 1.71 24.81 -25.07
C PHE A 94 2.10 26.28 -25.33
N GLY A 95 2.60 26.60 -26.53
CA GLY A 95 3.05 27.96 -26.84
C GLY A 95 3.09 28.33 -28.32
N ALA A 96 2.19 27.80 -29.15
CA ALA A 96 2.07 28.19 -30.56
C ALA A 96 0.61 28.40 -30.95
N HIS A 97 -0.01 29.44 -30.39
CA HIS A 97 -1.12 30.18 -30.98
C HIS A 97 -0.97 31.65 -30.62
#